data_AF-A0A955AUH7-F1
#
_entry.id   AF-A0A955AUH7-F1
#
_cell.length_a   1.000
_cell.length_b   1.000
_cell.length_c   1.000
_cell.angle_alpha   90.00
_cell.angle_beta   90.00
_cell.angle_gamma   90.00
#
_symmetry.space_group_name_H-M   'P 1'
#
loop_
_entity.id
_entity.type
_entity.pdbx_description
1 polymer ?
#
loop_
_entity_poly.entity_id
_entity_poly.type
_entity_poly.pdbx_seq_one_letter_code
_entity_poly.pdbx_strand_id
1 'polypeptide(L)'
;SYDNKAARGAADKHYATMSLEEICRLPVTQLVTENAHLHLWTTNGFLREAFDVIEAWGFDFKSCLVWIKPQLGMGNYWRVSHEFLCDRSHNVSYVASRIMLCCHA
;
A
#
# COMPACT_ATOMS: atom_id res chain seq x y z
N SER A 1 9.83 -7.90 -7.00
CA SER A 1 9.90 -8.78 -8.21
C SER A 1 8.67 -9.68 -8.26
N TYR A 2 7.50 -9.09 -8.48
CA TYR A 2 6.24 -9.81 -8.67
C TYR A 2 5.94 -9.79 -10.17
N ASP A 3 6.48 -10.75 -10.93
CA ASP A 3 6.31 -10.83 -12.40
C ASP A 3 5.22 -11.84 -12.77
N ASN A 4 4.09 -11.80 -12.06
CA ASN A 4 2.97 -12.73 -12.31
C ASN A 4 1.92 -12.11 -13.25
N LYS A 5 2.37 -11.67 -14.43
CA LYS A 5 1.52 -11.08 -15.48
C LYS A 5 0.53 -12.07 -16.09
N ALA A 6 0.79 -13.37 -15.89
CA ALA A 6 -0.03 -14.46 -16.42
C ALA A 6 -1.29 -14.77 -15.58
N ALA A 7 -1.35 -14.32 -14.32
CA ALA A 7 -2.48 -14.61 -13.44
C ALA A 7 -3.81 -14.04 -13.97
N ARG A 8 -4.91 -14.76 -13.71
CA ARG A 8 -6.27 -14.34 -14.12
C ARG A 8 -6.73 -13.02 -13.50
N GLY A 9 -6.07 -12.57 -12.44
CA GLY A 9 -6.34 -11.29 -11.76
C GLY A 9 -5.17 -10.30 -11.80
N ALA A 10 -4.30 -10.38 -12.82
CA ALA A 10 -3.20 -9.42 -12.97
C ALA A 10 -3.77 -8.00 -13.14
N ALA A 11 -3.30 -7.05 -12.32
CA ALA A 11 -3.78 -5.67 -12.25
C ALA A 11 -3.67 -4.95 -13.61
N ASP A 12 -2.57 -5.17 -14.33
CA ASP A 12 -2.30 -4.67 -15.69
C ASP A 12 -3.43 -4.92 -16.70
N LYS A 13 -4.26 -5.95 -16.48
CA LYS A 13 -5.38 -6.29 -17.37
C LYS A 13 -6.62 -5.41 -17.15
N HIS A 14 -6.66 -4.68 -16.04
CA HIS A 14 -7.82 -3.91 -15.61
C HIS A 14 -7.55 -2.41 -15.50
N TYR A 15 -6.31 -2.01 -15.20
CA TYR A 15 -5.89 -0.61 -15.10
C TYR A 15 -4.38 -0.49 -15.30
N ALA A 16 -3.93 0.71 -15.68
CA ALA A 16 -2.51 1.00 -15.79
C ALA A 16 -1.86 0.93 -14.39
N THR A 17 -0.75 0.21 -14.30
CA THR A 17 0.06 0.09 -13.10
C THR A 17 1.24 1.04 -13.14
N MET A 18 1.79 1.34 -11.97
CA MET A 18 2.99 2.16 -11.81
C MET A 18 4.08 1.28 -11.20
N SER A 19 5.31 1.52 -11.63
CA SER A 19 6.48 0.97 -10.95
C SER A 19 6.58 1.53 -9.53
N LEU A 20 7.25 0.78 -8.65
CA LEU A 20 7.55 1.24 -7.29
C LEU A 20 8.22 2.62 -7.28
N GLU A 21 9.17 2.83 -8.19
CA GLU A 21 9.90 4.09 -8.29
C GLU A 21 8.96 5.25 -8.66
N GLU A 22 8.03 5.04 -9.58
CA GLU A 22 7.02 6.06 -9.93
C GLU A 22 6.09 6.37 -8.75
N ILE A 23 5.70 5.36 -7.97
CA ILE A 23 4.88 5.56 -6.75
C ILE A 23 5.66 6.37 -5.71
N CYS A 24 6.91 6.02 -5.43
CA CYS A 24 7.75 6.74 -4.48
C CYS A 24 7.98 8.20 -4.87
N ARG A 25 8.01 8.51 -6.18
CA ARG A 25 8.18 9.88 -6.69
C ARG A 25 6.89 10.72 -6.68
N LEU A 26 5.74 10.16 -6.31
CA LEU A 26 4.50 10.94 -6.21
C LEU A 26 4.69 12.11 -5.22
N PRO A 27 4.17 13.32 -5.53
CA PRO A 27 4.38 14.51 -4.71
C PRO A 27 3.50 14.53 -3.45
N VAL A 28 3.33 13.38 -2.79
CA VAL A 28 2.52 13.22 -1.58
C VAL A 28 2.99 14.17 -0.48
N THR A 29 4.30 14.34 -0.32
CA THR A 29 4.92 15.25 0.65
C THR A 29 4.51 16.72 0.47
N GLN A 30 4.10 17.13 -0.73
CA GLN A 30 3.63 18.49 -1.01
C GLN A 30 2.15 18.70 -0.66
N LEU A 31 1.40 17.60 -0.53
CA LEU A 31 -0.04 17.60 -0.24
C LEU A 31 -0.34 17.36 1.25
N VAL A 32 0.66 16.93 2.00
CA VAL A 32 0.55 16.52 3.39
C VAL A 32 0.71 17.72 4.32
N THR A 33 -0.20 17.84 5.28
CA THR A 33 -0.12 18.80 6.39
C THR A 33 0.84 18.31 7.47
N GLU A 34 1.34 19.20 8.32
CA GLU A 34 2.27 18.85 9.41
C GLU A 34 1.78 17.67 10.25
N ASN A 35 0.48 17.61 10.54
CA ASN A 35 -0.17 16.48 11.19
C ASN A 35 -1.07 15.78 10.17
N ALA A 36 -0.68 14.58 9.75
CA ALA A 36 -1.43 13.81 8.76
C ALA A 36 -1.27 12.31 9.01
N HIS A 37 -2.29 11.56 8.61
CA HIS A 37 -2.27 10.10 8.61
C HIS A 37 -2.11 9.54 7.19
N LEU A 38 -1.13 8.67 6.98
CA LEU A 38 -1.03 7.88 5.76
C LEU A 38 -1.76 6.55 5.96
N HIS A 39 -2.70 6.23 5.06
CA HIS A 39 -3.36 4.93 5.01
C HIS A 39 -3.00 4.22 3.70
N LEU A 40 -1.92 3.44 3.72
CA LEU A 40 -1.41 2.76 2.53
C LEU A 40 -1.94 1.33 2.47
N TRP A 41 -2.69 1.01 1.41
CA TRP A 41 -3.19 -0.33 1.20
C TRP A 41 -2.15 -1.16 0.43
N THR A 42 -1.87 -2.38 0.90
CA THR A 42 -0.95 -3.31 0.24
C THR A 42 -1.41 -4.77 0.38
N THR A 43 -0.94 -5.62 -0.53
CA THR A 43 -1.09 -7.07 -0.43
C THR A 43 0.16 -7.71 0.15
N ASN A 44 0.06 -8.98 0.55
CA ASN A 44 1.18 -9.74 1.08
C ASN A 44 2.38 -9.82 0.11
N GLY A 45 2.14 -9.72 -1.20
CA GLY A 45 3.19 -9.75 -2.21
C GLY A 45 4.03 -8.47 -2.31
N PHE A 46 3.44 -7.34 -1.92
CA PHE A 46 4.05 -6.01 -1.99
C PHE A 46 4.26 -5.39 -0.62
N LEU A 47 4.22 -6.20 0.44
CA LEU A 47 4.35 -5.71 1.80
C LEU A 47 5.71 -5.05 2.04
N ARG A 48 6.77 -5.58 1.43
CA ARG A 48 8.12 -4.99 1.53
C ARG A 48 8.18 -3.64 0.81
N GLU A 49 7.74 -3.61 -0.43
CA GLU A 49 7.69 -2.41 -1.27
C GLU A 49 6.82 -1.30 -0.64
N ALA A 50 5.77 -1.68 0.10
CA ALA A 50 4.94 -0.72 0.83
C ALA A 50 5.72 0.05 1.92
N PHE A 51 6.69 -0.57 2.58
CA PHE A 51 7.55 0.14 3.54
C PHE A 51 8.47 1.13 2.84
N ASP A 52 9.01 0.77 1.66
CA ASP A 52 9.83 1.67 0.85
C ASP A 52 9.03 2.94 0.45
N VAL A 53 7.75 2.78 0.10
CA VAL A 53 6.84 3.91 -0.21
C VAL A 53 6.57 4.78 1.01
N ILE A 54 6.30 4.15 2.17
CA ILE A 54 6.06 4.85 3.45
C ILE A 54 7.27 5.74 3.79
N GLU A 55 8.48 5.18 3.72
CA GLU A 55 9.73 5.90 3.98
C GLU A 55 9.99 7.01 2.96
N ALA A 56 9.77 6.75 1.66
CA ALA A 56 9.96 7.73 0.60
C ALA A 56 9.06 8.96 0.75
N TRP A 57 7.85 8.78 1.30
CA TRP A 57 6.92 9.88 1.57
C TRP A 57 7.14 10.54 2.95
N GLY A 58 8.19 10.15 3.68
CA GLY A 58 8.53 10.71 4.98
C GLY A 58 7.66 10.21 6.14
N PHE A 59 6.95 9.09 5.95
CA PHE A 59 6.17 8.44 7.00
C PHE A 59 6.99 7.33 7.68
N ASP A 60 6.76 7.08 8.96
CA ASP A 60 7.31 5.97 9.73
C ASP A 60 6.20 4.92 9.88
N PHE A 61 6.48 3.64 9.77
CA PHE A 61 5.44 2.65 10.05
C PHE A 61 5.12 2.55 11.55
N LYS A 62 3.83 2.50 11.92
CA LYS A 62 3.39 2.27 13.31
C LYS A 62 2.56 1.02 13.49
N SER A 63 1.53 0.85 12.67
CA SER A 63 0.62 -0.28 12.79
C SER A 63 -0.01 -0.63 11.45
N CYS A 64 -0.64 -1.80 11.39
CA CYS A 64 -1.44 -2.20 10.25
C CYS A 64 -2.82 -2.70 10.70
N LEU A 65 -3.84 -2.37 9.92
CA LEU A 65 -5.14 -3.01 9.98
C LEU A 65 -5.14 -4.16 8.97
N VAL A 66 -5.58 -5.34 9.41
CA VAL A 66 -5.66 -6.54 8.57
C VAL A 66 -7.10 -6.76 8.14
N TRP A 67 -7.37 -6.64 6.84
CA TRP A 67 -8.67 -6.99 6.28
C TRP A 67 -8.71 -8.49 5.98
N ILE A 68 -9.47 -9.23 6.79
CA ILE A 68 -9.64 -10.67 6.64
C ILE A 68 -10.79 -10.95 5.64
N LYS A 69 -10.50 -11.78 4.64
CA LYS A 69 -11.47 -12.32 3.69
C LYS A 69 -11.90 -13.72 4.18
N PRO A 70 -13.20 -14.00 4.28
CA PRO A 70 -13.68 -15.25 4.88
C PRO A 70 -13.41 -16.49 4.01
N GLN A 71 -13.11 -16.30 2.72
CA GLN A 71 -12.78 -17.38 1.78
C GLN A 71 -11.27 -17.57 1.60
N LEU A 72 -10.86 -18.77 1.18
CA LEU A 72 -9.48 -19.02 0.73
C LEU A 72 -9.13 -18.11 -0.45
N GLY A 73 -8.12 -17.27 -0.26
CA GLY A 73 -7.68 -16.35 -1.30
C GLY A 73 -6.62 -16.93 -2.22
N MET A 74 -5.99 -16.04 -2.98
CA MET A 74 -4.99 -16.40 -3.98
C MET A 74 -3.60 -16.49 -3.36
N GLY A 75 -2.66 -17.14 -4.05
CA GLY A 75 -1.25 -17.16 -3.64
C GLY A 75 -0.50 -18.37 -4.19
N ASN A 76 0.81 -18.19 -4.38
CA ASN A 76 1.67 -19.19 -5.02
C ASN A 76 2.16 -20.27 -4.06
N TYR A 77 2.36 -19.92 -2.78
CA TYR A 77 2.83 -20.83 -1.74
C TYR A 77 1.76 -21.03 -0.66
N TRP A 78 1.29 -19.94 -0.09
CA TRP A 78 0.19 -19.91 0.88
C TRP A 78 -1.04 -19.28 0.26
N ARG A 79 -2.23 -19.79 0.60
CA ARG A 79 -3.51 -19.16 0.21
C ARG A 79 -3.73 -17.94 1.09
N VAL A 80 -3.45 -16.75 0.54
CA VAL A 80 -3.54 -15.49 1.27
C VAL A 80 -4.99 -15.02 1.29
N SER A 81 -5.59 -15.01 2.48
CA SER A 81 -6.99 -14.57 2.72
C SER A 81 -7.07 -13.24 3.45
N HIS A 82 -6.05 -12.39 3.36
CA HIS A 82 -6.06 -11.08 4.01
C HIS A 82 -5.24 -10.05 3.24
N GLU A 83 -5.53 -8.77 3.49
CA GLU A 83 -4.80 -7.61 2.97
C GLU A 83 -4.47 -6.63 4.09
N PHE A 84 -3.48 -5.79 3.87
CA PHE A 84 -2.95 -4.87 4.87
C PHE A 84 -3.29 -3.42 4.53
N LEU A 85 -3.66 -2.67 5.56
CA LEU A 85 -3.71 -1.21 5.52
C LEU A 85 -2.71 -0.68 6.56
N CYS A 86 -1.59 -0.15 6.09
CA CYS A 86 -0.56 0.44 6.94
C CYS A 86 -0.94 1.88 7.33
N ASP A 87 -0.79 2.24 8.61
CA ASP A 87 -1.12 3.56 9.18
C ASP A 87 0.09 4.28 9.81
N ARG A 88 0.13 5.63 9.70
CA ARG A 88 0.91 6.53 10.59
C ARG A 88 0.45 7.99 10.62
N SER A 89 0.43 8.60 11.82
CA SER A 89 0.45 10.05 12.09
C SER A 89 1.84 10.72 12.13
N HIS A 90 1.98 11.92 11.55
CA HIS A 90 2.91 12.94 12.08
C HIS A 90 2.26 13.66 13.28
N ASN A 91 3.04 13.91 14.34
CA ASN A 91 2.74 14.60 15.62
C ASN A 91 1.26 14.84 16.01
N VAL A 92 0.88 14.36 17.20
CA VAL A 92 -0.51 14.27 17.67
C VAL A 92 -1.21 15.64 17.72
N SER A 93 -2.06 15.93 16.75
CA SER A 93 -3.27 16.77 16.85
C SER A 93 -4.08 16.67 15.55
N TYR A 94 -5.17 15.89 15.61
CA TYR A 94 -6.28 15.73 14.65
C TYR A 94 -6.29 16.68 13.43
N VAL A 95 -5.83 16.20 12.27
CA VAL A 95 -6.30 16.60 10.92
C VAL A 95 -6.07 15.40 9.99
N ALA A 96 -7.10 14.99 9.23
CA ALA A 96 -7.05 13.83 8.34
C ALA A 96 -7.03 14.26 6.87
N SER A 97 -5.83 14.30 6.27
CA SER A 97 -5.66 14.22 4.82
C SER A 97 -5.54 12.75 4.43
N ARG A 98 -6.64 12.16 3.93
CA ARG A 98 -6.74 10.73 3.61
C ARG A 98 -6.17 10.47 2.21
N ILE A 99 -4.95 9.95 2.12
CA ILE A 99 -4.41 9.43 0.87
C ILE A 99 -4.53 7.91 0.93
N MET A 100 -5.51 7.36 0.20
CA MET A 100 -5.63 5.91 -0.02
C MET A 100 -4.98 5.61 -1.37
N LEU A 101 -3.75 5.09 -1.35
CA LEU A 101 -3.14 4.50 -2.53
C LEU A 101 -3.23 2.98 -2.44
N CYS A 102 -3.62 2.38 -3.55
CA CYS A 102 -3.68 0.94 -3.73
C CYS A 102 -2.39 0.53 -4.46
N CYS A 103 -1.39 0.01 -3.73
CA CYS A 103 -0.20 -0.55 -4.36
C CYS A 103 -0.54 -1.89 -5.00
N HIS A 104 -0.99 -1.85 -6.26
CA HIS A 104 -0.98 -3.00 -7.15
C HIS A 104 -0.02 -2.69 -8.29
N ALA A 105 1.14 -3.37 -8.29
CA ALA A 105 1.98 -3.49 -9.47
C ALA A 105 1.62 -4.76 -10.25
#